data_AF-A0A1Q5P7Y0-F1
#
_entry.id   AF-A0A1Q5P7Y0-F1
#
_cell.length_a   1.000
_cell.length_b   1.000
_cell.length_c   1.000
_cell.angle_alpha   90.00
_cell.angle_beta   90.00
_cell.angle_gamma   90.00
#
_symmetry.space_group_name_H-M   'P 1'
#
loop_
_entity.id
_entity.type
_entity.pdbx_description
1 polymer ?
#
loop_
_entity_poly.entity_id
_entity_poly.type
_entity_poly.pdbx_seq_one_letter_code
_entity_poly.pdbx_strand_id
1 'polypeptide(L)'
;MQRDPETGRFLPGNQIGVGNSGNRRPKWGNKNAVKHGFYETFIAPRMQPDGSLHLYKKGAGIVAIQPEGFRQEEDGSISIRDDVAAVLDGMGFILEQRT
;
A
#
# COMPACT_ATOMS: atom_id res chain seq x y z
N MET A 1 30.65 -28.79 6.19
CA MET A 1 30.31 -27.90 5.06
C MET A 1 31.60 -27.67 4.27
N GLN A 2 31.81 -28.39 3.16
CA GLN A 2 33.10 -28.43 2.46
C GLN A 2 33.27 -27.20 1.55
N ARG A 3 34.21 -26.33 1.92
CA ARG A 3 34.73 -25.22 1.12
C ARG A 3 36.07 -25.62 0.53
N ASP A 4 36.42 -25.00 -0.58
CA ASP A 4 37.75 -25.08 -1.20
C ASP A 4 38.80 -24.54 -0.20
N PRO A 5 39.82 -25.34 0.18
CA PRO A 5 40.76 -24.96 1.23
C PRO A 5 41.67 -23.78 0.87
N GLU A 6 41.96 -23.58 -0.43
CA GLU A 6 42.87 -22.52 -0.89
C GLU A 6 42.15 -21.19 -1.08
N THR A 7 40.91 -21.23 -1.59
CA THR A 7 40.16 -20.03 -1.96
C THR A 7 39.00 -19.71 -1.02
N GLY A 8 38.64 -20.63 -0.12
CA GLY A 8 37.50 -20.52 0.79
C GLY A 8 36.13 -20.56 0.12
N ARG A 9 36.08 -20.77 -1.21
CA ARG A 9 34.86 -20.79 -2.01
C ARG A 9 34.07 -22.08 -1.80
N PHE A 10 32.77 -22.05 -2.06
CA PHE A 10 31.99 -23.28 -2.10
C PHE A 10 32.35 -24.08 -3.37
N LEU A 11 32.50 -25.39 -3.22
CA LEU A 11 32.71 -26.29 -4.36
C LEU A 11 31.53 -26.20 -5.35
N PRO A 12 31.76 -26.38 -6.67
CA PRO A 12 30.68 -26.44 -7.65
C PRO A 12 29.63 -27.49 -7.25
N GLY A 13 28.36 -27.10 -7.16
CA GLY A 13 27.26 -27.94 -6.64
C GLY A 13 26.91 -27.74 -5.17
N ASN A 14 27.79 -27.12 -4.36
CA ASN A 14 27.55 -26.77 -2.95
C ASN A 14 27.27 -25.28 -2.73
N GLN A 15 26.95 -24.53 -3.80
CA GLN A 15 26.53 -23.15 -3.65
C GLN A 15 25.17 -23.11 -2.96
N ILE A 16 25.07 -22.35 -1.86
CA ILE A 16 23.79 -21.94 -1.26
C ILE A 16 22.96 -21.39 -2.42
N GLY A 17 21.86 -22.08 -2.74
CA GLY A 17 21.14 -21.95 -3.99
C GLY A 17 21.00 -20.49 -4.42
N VAL A 18 21.31 -20.24 -5.69
CA VAL A 18 21.09 -18.98 -6.40
C VAL A 18 19.59 -18.74 -6.50
N GLY A 19 18.96 -18.47 -5.36
CA GLY A 19 17.51 -18.47 -5.18
C GLY A 19 17.05 -17.47 -4.13
N ASN A 20 17.90 -16.49 -3.79
CA ASN A 20 17.49 -15.40 -2.89
C ASN A 20 18.16 -14.05 -3.21
N SER A 21 18.61 -13.85 -4.45
CA SER A 21 19.09 -12.55 -4.94
C SER A 21 18.00 -11.46 -4.85
N GLY A 22 16.72 -11.86 -4.91
CA GLY A 22 15.57 -10.97 -4.73
C GLY A 22 15.37 -10.45 -3.30
N ASN A 23 16.17 -10.90 -2.32
CA ASN A 23 15.97 -10.58 -0.90
C ASN A 23 17.06 -9.68 -0.29
N ARG A 24 17.93 -9.09 -1.13
CA ARG A 24 19.03 -8.20 -0.70
C ARG A 24 18.65 -6.73 -0.56
N ARG A 25 17.42 -6.36 -0.93
CA ARG A 25 16.87 -5.02 -0.68
C ARG A 25 15.81 -5.13 0.40
N PRO A 26 15.75 -4.21 1.37
CA PRO A 26 14.70 -4.25 2.37
C PRO A 26 13.35 -4.13 1.63
N LYS A 27 12.42 -5.05 1.92
CA LYS A 27 11.15 -5.27 1.18
C LYS A 27 10.12 -4.13 1.33
N TRP A 28 10.56 -2.90 1.56
CA TRP A 28 9.66 -1.74 1.56
C TRP A 28 9.09 -1.60 0.14
N GLY A 29 7.80 -1.89 -0.02
CA GLY A 29 7.11 -1.86 -1.31
C GLY A 29 7.10 -3.17 -2.11
N ASN A 30 7.32 -4.33 -1.47
CA ASN A 30 7.21 -5.61 -2.16
C ASN A 30 5.77 -5.88 -2.63
N LYS A 31 5.55 -5.94 -3.95
CA LYS A 31 4.27 -6.34 -4.57
C LYS A 31 3.72 -7.68 -4.03
N ASN A 32 4.58 -8.59 -3.57
CA ASN A 32 4.14 -9.83 -2.93
C ASN A 32 3.54 -9.61 -1.53
N ALA A 33 3.99 -8.62 -0.76
CA ALA A 33 3.34 -8.29 0.52
C ALA A 33 1.92 -7.73 0.29
N VAL A 34 1.72 -6.96 -0.79
CA VAL A 34 0.37 -6.55 -1.26
C VAL A 34 -0.46 -7.76 -1.72
N LYS A 35 0.15 -8.73 -2.38
CA LYS A 35 -0.51 -9.98 -2.81
C LYS A 35 -0.96 -10.84 -1.62
N HIS A 36 -0.18 -10.84 -0.54
CA HIS A 36 -0.42 -11.64 0.67
C HIS A 36 -1.09 -10.86 1.82
N GLY A 37 -1.64 -9.67 1.55
CA GLY A 37 -2.46 -8.92 2.52
C GLY A 37 -1.69 -8.28 3.68
N PHE A 38 -0.35 -8.21 3.58
CA PHE A 38 0.50 -7.62 4.64
C PHE A 38 0.54 -6.09 4.62
N TYR A 39 -0.02 -5.47 3.58
CA TYR A 39 -0.30 -4.05 3.60
C TYR A 39 -1.80 -3.86 3.79
N GLU A 40 -2.13 -3.20 4.89
CA GLU A 40 -3.43 -2.61 5.17
C GLU A 40 -3.94 -1.84 3.95
N THR A 41 -5.24 -1.81 3.79
CA THR A 41 -5.92 -1.43 2.56
C THR A 41 -5.72 0.06 2.29
N PHE A 42 -4.62 0.44 1.65
CA PHE A 42 -4.32 1.84 1.34
C PHE A 42 -5.50 2.46 0.57
N ILE A 43 -6.15 3.43 1.21
CA ILE A 43 -7.10 4.31 0.55
C ILE A 43 -6.25 5.34 -0.21
N ALA A 44 -6.33 5.31 -1.53
CA ALA A 44 -5.66 6.32 -2.35
C ALA A 44 -6.68 7.39 -2.75
N PRO A 45 -6.63 8.61 -2.19
CA PRO A 45 -7.43 9.72 -2.67
C PRO A 45 -6.86 10.26 -3.98
N ARG A 46 -7.73 10.51 -4.96
CA ARG A 46 -7.37 11.16 -6.22
C ARG A 46 -8.41 12.20 -6.60
N MET A 47 -7.99 13.45 -6.71
CA MET A 47 -8.83 14.51 -7.23
C MET A 47 -8.94 14.40 -8.75
N GLN A 48 -10.15 14.56 -9.28
CA GLN A 48 -10.44 14.53 -10.70
C GLN A 48 -10.57 15.93 -11.29
N PRO A 49 -10.47 16.08 -12.63
CA PRO A 49 -10.63 17.38 -13.29
C PRO A 49 -12.01 18.04 -13.09
N ASP A 50 -13.04 17.25 -12.78
CA ASP A 50 -14.40 17.72 -12.48
C ASP A 50 -14.57 18.16 -11.02
N GLY A 51 -13.50 18.10 -10.21
CA GLY A 51 -13.50 18.44 -8.79
C GLY A 51 -13.94 17.31 -7.86
N SER A 52 -14.34 16.15 -8.39
CA SER A 52 -14.70 15.01 -7.56
C SER A 52 -13.46 14.36 -6.93
N LEU A 53 -13.66 13.77 -5.75
CA LEU A 53 -12.64 12.99 -5.05
C LEU A 53 -12.91 11.50 -5.21
N HIS A 54 -12.00 10.80 -5.86
CA HIS A 54 -12.06 9.36 -6.01
C HIS A 54 -11.23 8.67 -4.94
N LEU A 55 -11.89 7.84 -4.12
CA LEU A 55 -11.24 6.97 -3.14
C LEU A 55 -11.11 5.56 -3.72
N TYR A 56 -9.88 5.08 -3.81
CA TYR A 56 -9.59 3.72 -4.29
C TYR A 56 -9.34 2.81 -3.11
N LYS A 57 -10.13 1.73 -3.00
CA LYS A 57 -9.93 0.69 -1.99
C LYS A 57 -9.89 -0.69 -2.66
N LYS A 58 -8.80 -1.43 -2.42
CA LYS A 58 -8.62 -2.78 -2.98
C LYS A 58 -9.76 -3.69 -2.51
N GLY A 59 -10.47 -4.29 -3.47
CA GLY A 59 -11.60 -5.19 -3.21
C GLY A 59 -12.97 -4.53 -3.00
N ALA A 60 -13.03 -3.21 -2.79
CA ALA A 60 -14.29 -2.47 -2.63
C ALA A 60 -14.64 -1.58 -3.84
N GLY A 61 -13.69 -1.37 -4.77
CA GLY A 61 -13.91 -0.56 -5.96
C GLY A 61 -13.49 0.90 -5.78
N ILE A 62 -14.04 1.77 -6.63
CA ILE A 62 -13.80 3.21 -6.63
C ILE A 62 -15.04 3.89 -6.07
N VAL A 63 -14.88 4.73 -5.05
CA VAL A 63 -15.95 5.60 -4.55
C VAL A 63 -15.68 7.02 -5.01
N ALA A 64 -16.64 7.64 -5.68
CA ALA A 64 -16.55 9.04 -6.09
C ALA A 64 -17.35 9.91 -5.11
N ILE A 65 -16.69 10.91 -4.54
CA ILE A 65 -17.27 11.89 -3.63
C ILE A 65 -17.37 13.20 -4.40
N GLN A 66 -18.56 13.78 -4.43
CA GLN A 66 -18.79 15.07 -5.07
C GLN A 66 -18.08 16.20 -4.29
N PRO A 67 -17.73 17.33 -4.95
CA PRO A 67 -17.00 18.43 -4.32
C PRO A 67 -17.61 18.94 -3.00
N GLU A 68 -18.93 18.83 -2.83
CA GLU A 68 -19.64 19.27 -1.62
C GLU A 68 -19.48 18.31 -0.42
N GLY A 69 -18.97 17.10 -0.67
CA GLY A 69 -18.80 16.04 0.30
C GLY A 69 -17.42 16.00 0.96
N PHE A 70 -16.49 16.85 0.54
CA PHE A 70 -15.16 16.95 1.12
C PHE A 70 -14.62 18.39 1.09
N ARG A 71 -13.58 18.65 1.88
CA ARG A 71 -12.80 19.89 1.85
C ARG A 71 -11.32 19.55 1.88
N GLN A 72 -10.56 20.22 1.02
CA GLN A 72 -9.11 20.21 1.14
C GLN A 72 -8.67 21.30 2.11
N GLU A 73 -7.89 20.92 3.11
CA GLU A 73 -7.34 21.83 4.12
C GLU A 73 -6.01 22.43 3.63
N GLU A 74 -5.56 23.50 4.28
CA GLU A 74 -4.31 24.21 3.91
C GLU A 74 -3.05 23.34 4.04
N ASP A 75 -3.08 22.34 4.93
CA ASP A 75 -2.00 21.37 5.14
C ASP A 75 -1.98 20.24 4.09
N GLY A 76 -2.92 20.25 3.14
CA GLY A 76 -3.08 19.23 2.11
C GLY A 76 -3.87 18.00 2.56
N SER A 77 -4.35 17.96 3.81
CA SER A 77 -5.29 16.93 4.27
C SER A 77 -6.68 17.10 3.64
N ILE A 78 -7.47 16.03 3.68
CA ILE A 78 -8.83 16.02 3.14
C ILE A 78 -9.80 15.69 4.27
N SER A 79 -10.66 16.64 4.59
CA SER A 79 -11.77 16.47 5.52
C SER A 79 -12.99 15.96 4.75
N ILE A 80 -13.60 14.87 5.19
CA ILE A 80 -14.83 14.32 4.61
C ILE A 80 -16.02 14.75 5.46
N ARG A 81 -17.13 15.14 4.83
CA ARG A 81 -18.36 15.51 5.53
C ARG A 81 -18.97 14.31 6.28
N ASP A 82 -19.53 14.54 7.46
CA ASP A 82 -19.97 13.46 8.38
C ASP A 82 -20.95 12.46 7.75
N ASP A 83 -21.90 12.92 6.94
CA ASP A 83 -22.87 12.07 6.25
C ASP A 83 -22.18 11.15 5.21
N VAL A 84 -21.20 11.67 4.48
CA VAL A 84 -20.37 10.90 3.55
C VAL A 84 -19.44 9.95 4.31
N ALA A 85 -18.86 10.40 5.42
CA ALA A 85 -17.98 9.60 6.27
C ALA A 85 -18.72 8.37 6.83
N ALA A 86 -19.98 8.51 7.26
CA ALA A 86 -20.80 7.39 7.72
C ALA A 86 -21.05 6.34 6.62
N VAL A 87 -21.27 6.78 5.38
CA VAL A 87 -21.41 5.87 4.23
C VAL A 87 -20.10 5.14 3.94
N LEU A 88 -18.97 5.86 3.99
CA LEU A 88 -17.64 5.28 3.79
C LEU A 88 -17.29 4.27 4.87
N ASP A 89 -17.64 4.53 6.14
CA ASP A 89 -17.46 3.59 7.24
C ASP A 89 -18.29 2.30 7.01
N GLY A 90 -19.54 2.43 6.54
CA GLY A 90 -20.36 1.29 6.11
C GLY A 90 -19.77 0.48 4.95
N MET A 91 -18.96 1.12 4.09
CA MET A 91 -18.17 0.47 3.03
C MET A 91 -16.80 -0.06 3.53
N GLY A 92 -16.53 0.07 4.83
CA GLY A 92 -15.33 -0.35 5.54
C GLY A 92 -14.11 0.52 5.26
N PHE A 93 -14.28 1.77 4.83
CA PHE A 93 -13.17 2.71 4.77
C PHE A 93 -12.81 3.14 6.20
N ILE A 94 -11.53 3.05 6.55
CA ILE A 94 -11.03 3.52 7.84
C ILE A 94 -10.62 4.97 7.65
N LEU A 95 -11.33 5.89 8.31
CA LEU A 95 -11.06 7.32 8.29
C LEU A 95 -10.43 7.74 9.63
N GLU A 96 -9.44 8.63 9.59
CA GLU A 96 -8.85 9.21 10.79
C GLU A 96 -9.80 10.26 11.38
N GLN A 97 -10.06 10.18 12.69
CA GLN A 97 -10.83 11.22 13.39
C GLN A 97 -9.90 12.34 13.83
N ARG A 98 -10.22 13.56 13.40
CA ARG A 98 -9.50 14.77 13.82
C ARG A 98 -10.21 15.35 15.05
N THR A 99 -9.57 15.22 16.22
CA THR A 99 -9.99 15.87 17.48
C THR A 99 -9.59 17.33 17.54
#